data_AF-A0A9E7MCU9-F1
#
_entry.id   AF-A0A9E7MCU9-F1
#
_cell.length_a   1.000
_cell.length_b   1.000
_cell.length_c   1.000
_cell.angle_alpha   90.00
_cell.angle_beta   90.00
_cell.angle_gamma   90.00
#
_symmetry.space_group_name_H-M   'P 1'
#
loop_
_entity.id
_entity.type
_entity.pdbx_description
1 polymer ?
#
loop_
_entity_poly.entity_id
_entity_poly.type
_entity_poly.pdbx_seq_one_letter_code
_entity_poly.pdbx_strand_id
1 'polypeptide(L)'
;MRRRYTATILIASLLIASLMGVLVHAQEETPNIPEYDIIIVRNDDLIDYIAVQPYAKLLNVPVLPVNPQGLDEKTWAQLYSYVQLGWKKVLIVGNSNAVSKEVEDELLKMGYSVTRIGGDVRTETAEKLAVHFYPSGSKAVVLASALDYGSALAASKFAMEYELPMLLTLENDLSEHAIAGLSNLKPNLVIIVGTGINQTIETKLKNMGYQTYWLGRTVEKPPVSPPEEPSPYTYSFIGAILALVIAVPVVLYWAKKKWYSHKIPVEVLTEKERIVVKALIEQGGKVKQEDLPDLTGYSRPTVSRIIQELEKKQLVEREKVGKTFIVKLVKEIDLREY
;
A
#
# COMPACT_ATOMS: atom_id res chain seq x y z
N MET A 1 10.57 27.11 51.13
CA MET A 1 11.34 26.65 49.94
C MET A 1 11.72 25.16 49.95
N ARG A 2 12.03 24.50 51.06
CA ARG A 2 12.54 23.10 51.09
C ARG A 2 11.62 21.99 50.52
N ARG A 3 10.28 22.13 50.55
CA ARG A 3 9.33 21.09 50.12
C ARG A 3 9.19 20.91 48.59
N ARG A 4 9.57 21.90 47.78
CA ARG A 4 9.48 21.82 46.31
C ARG A 4 10.69 21.13 45.67
N TYR A 5 11.84 21.16 46.35
CA TYR A 5 13.06 20.47 45.89
C TYR A 5 13.03 18.97 46.16
N THR A 6 12.36 18.51 47.23
CA THR A 6 12.25 17.07 47.52
C THR A 6 11.38 16.33 46.51
N ALA A 7 10.28 16.95 46.04
CA ALA A 7 9.39 16.33 45.05
C ALA A 7 10.05 16.23 43.67
N THR A 8 10.82 17.25 43.27
CA THR A 8 11.54 17.25 41.98
C THR A 8 12.69 16.24 41.97
N ILE A 9 13.41 16.09 43.08
CA ILE A 9 14.45 15.04 43.21
C ILE A 9 13.82 13.65 43.19
N LEU A 10 12.67 13.44 43.83
CA LEU A 10 11.99 12.14 43.83
C LEU A 10 11.50 11.75 42.43
N ILE A 11 10.89 12.69 41.70
CA ILE A 11 10.43 12.48 40.31
C ILE A 11 11.62 12.22 39.38
N ALA A 12 12.72 12.96 39.53
CA ALA A 12 13.95 12.72 38.77
C ALA A 12 14.55 11.33 39.07
N SER A 13 14.57 10.91 40.34
CA SER A 13 15.06 9.57 40.72
C SER A 13 14.17 8.44 40.19
N LEU A 14 12.84 8.64 40.15
CA LEU A 14 11.89 7.68 39.57
C LEU A 14 12.02 7.58 38.05
N LEU A 15 12.27 8.70 37.36
CA LEU A 15 12.56 8.71 35.92
C LEU A 15 13.88 8.03 35.61
N ILE A 16 14.93 8.28 36.40
CA ILE A 16 16.23 7.62 36.23
C ILE A 16 16.14 6.13 36.54
N ALA A 17 15.39 5.73 37.57
CA ALA A 17 15.14 4.31 37.88
C ALA A 17 14.30 3.61 36.82
N SER A 18 13.32 4.32 36.22
CA SER A 18 12.54 3.85 35.07
C SER A 18 13.41 3.66 33.83
N LEU A 19 14.32 4.60 33.53
CA LEU A 19 15.26 4.46 32.41
C LEU A 19 16.30 3.37 32.67
N MET A 20 16.80 3.25 33.90
CA MET A 20 17.72 2.18 34.29
C MET A 20 17.06 0.80 34.23
N GLY A 21 15.79 0.68 34.62
CA GLY A 21 15.02 -0.57 34.50
C GLY A 21 14.81 -1.02 33.05
N VAL A 22 14.72 -0.07 32.11
CA VAL A 22 14.66 -0.33 30.67
C VAL A 22 16.04 -0.70 30.09
N LEU A 23 17.12 -0.08 30.58
CA LEU A 23 18.50 -0.42 30.16
C LEU A 23 18.99 -1.75 30.72
N VAL A 24 18.55 -2.16 31.91
CA VAL A 24 18.93 -3.45 32.52
C VAL A 24 18.23 -4.64 31.84
N HIS A 25 17.11 -4.42 31.12
CA HIS A 25 16.45 -5.46 30.32
C HIS A 25 16.95 -5.58 28.87
N ALA A 26 17.91 -4.75 28.45
CA ALA A 26 18.43 -4.76 27.07
C ALA A 26 19.73 -5.56 26.91
N GLN A 27 20.05 -6.43 27.87
CA GLN A 27 21.20 -7.33 27.80
C GLN A 27 20.73 -8.77 28.03
N GLU A 28 19.69 -9.20 27.29
CA GLU A 28 19.59 -10.62 26.96
C GLU A 28 20.79 -10.93 26.05
N GLU A 29 21.62 -11.89 26.45
CA GLU A 29 22.67 -12.43 25.59
C GLU A 29 22.01 -12.78 24.26
N THR A 30 22.37 -12.08 23.18
CA THR A 30 21.95 -12.49 21.84
C THR A 30 22.43 -13.92 21.67
N PRO A 31 21.53 -14.91 21.50
CA PRO A 31 21.95 -16.28 21.32
C PRO A 31 22.93 -16.32 20.15
N ASN A 32 24.03 -17.05 20.31
CA ASN A 32 25.03 -17.22 19.26
C ASN A 32 24.43 -18.12 18.17
N ILE A 33 23.56 -17.54 17.34
CA ILE A 33 22.86 -18.24 16.26
C ILE A 33 23.86 -18.48 15.12
N PRO A 34 23.98 -19.71 14.61
CA PRO A 34 24.85 -20.01 13.48
C PRO A 34 24.51 -19.15 12.26
N GLU A 35 25.50 -18.42 11.73
CA GLU A 35 25.31 -17.59 10.54
C GLU A 35 25.35 -18.42 9.25
N TYR A 36 24.38 -18.19 8.36
CA TYR A 36 24.35 -18.69 6.99
C TYR A 36 23.91 -17.56 6.05
N ASP A 37 24.24 -17.66 4.77
CA ASP A 37 23.78 -16.71 3.74
C ASP A 37 22.57 -17.24 2.96
N ILE A 38 22.44 -18.57 2.87
CA ILE A 38 21.38 -19.24 2.11
C ILE A 38 21.10 -20.63 2.69
N ILE A 39 19.82 -21.03 2.64
CA ILE A 39 19.39 -22.40 2.94
C ILE A 39 19.01 -23.09 1.64
N ILE A 40 19.54 -24.28 1.39
CA ILE A 40 19.24 -25.12 0.23
C ILE A 40 18.39 -26.31 0.68
N VAL A 41 17.31 -26.56 -0.04
CA VAL A 41 16.42 -27.71 0.15
C VAL A 41 16.13 -28.36 -1.18
N ARG A 42 15.62 -29.58 -1.16
CA ARG A 42 15.06 -30.23 -2.34
C ARG A 42 13.80 -29.52 -2.86
N ASN A 43 13.54 -29.59 -4.16
CA ASN A 43 12.39 -28.94 -4.79
C ASN A 43 11.19 -29.85 -5.08
N ASP A 44 11.30 -31.15 -4.79
CA ASP A 44 10.32 -32.19 -5.13
C ASP A 44 9.54 -32.73 -3.91
N ASP A 45 9.92 -32.37 -2.68
CA ASP A 45 9.08 -32.58 -1.48
C ASP A 45 8.89 -31.27 -0.73
N LEU A 46 7.64 -30.80 -0.67
CA LEU A 46 7.27 -29.52 -0.08
C LEU A 46 7.52 -29.48 1.43
N ILE A 47 7.49 -30.63 2.13
CA ILE A 47 7.64 -30.63 3.59
C ILE A 47 9.03 -30.13 4.03
N ASP A 48 10.08 -30.43 3.25
CA ASP A 48 11.45 -30.00 3.53
C ASP A 48 11.57 -28.48 3.37
N TYR A 49 10.89 -27.91 2.37
CA TYR A 49 10.80 -26.45 2.22
C TYR A 49 10.02 -25.79 3.36
N ILE A 50 8.90 -26.39 3.79
CA ILE A 50 8.07 -25.87 4.88
C ILE A 50 8.82 -25.87 6.22
N ALA A 51 9.51 -26.97 6.52
CA ALA A 51 10.17 -27.16 7.81
C ALA A 51 11.33 -26.17 8.04
N VAL A 52 11.92 -25.64 6.98
CA VAL A 52 13.05 -24.69 7.08
C VAL A 52 12.63 -23.23 7.22
N GLN A 53 11.39 -22.86 6.89
CA GLN A 53 10.98 -21.45 6.86
C GLN A 53 11.16 -20.71 8.19
N PRO A 54 10.87 -21.30 9.38
CA PRO A 54 11.09 -20.62 10.66
C PRO A 54 12.55 -20.23 10.85
N TYR A 55 13.48 -21.10 10.43
CA TYR A 55 14.91 -20.87 10.56
C TYR A 55 15.42 -19.90 9.49
N ALA A 56 14.88 -19.95 8.27
CA ALA A 56 15.18 -18.96 7.24
C ALA A 56 14.76 -17.54 7.67
N LYS A 57 13.60 -17.43 8.32
CA LYS A 57 13.10 -16.19 8.92
C LYS A 57 14.00 -15.72 10.06
N LEU A 58 14.38 -16.62 10.97
CA LEU A 58 15.27 -16.33 12.09
C LEU A 58 16.61 -15.75 11.62
N LEU A 59 17.17 -16.31 10.55
CA LEU A 59 18.44 -15.86 9.96
C LEU A 59 18.29 -14.68 8.99
N ASN A 60 17.05 -14.37 8.57
CA ASN A 60 16.75 -13.42 7.50
C ASN A 60 17.47 -13.74 6.17
N VAL A 61 17.42 -15.00 5.76
CA VAL A 61 18.06 -15.52 4.53
C VAL A 61 17.05 -16.18 3.60
N PRO A 62 17.30 -16.23 2.28
CA PRO A 62 16.43 -16.96 1.38
C PRO A 62 16.59 -18.48 1.51
N VAL A 63 15.51 -19.18 1.15
CA VAL A 63 15.51 -20.62 0.91
C VAL A 63 15.52 -20.84 -0.61
N LEU A 64 16.46 -21.64 -1.11
CA LEU A 64 16.58 -22.00 -2.51
C LEU A 64 16.27 -23.50 -2.70
N PRO A 65 15.10 -23.85 -3.25
CA PRO A 65 14.80 -25.20 -3.68
C PRO A 65 15.66 -25.59 -4.89
N VAL A 66 16.31 -26.75 -4.85
CA VAL A 66 17.15 -27.28 -5.93
C VAL A 66 16.70 -28.69 -6.32
N ASN A 67 17.05 -29.11 -7.52
CA ASN A 67 16.84 -30.49 -7.94
C ASN A 67 17.74 -31.42 -7.09
N PRO A 68 17.20 -32.50 -6.49
CA PRO A 68 17.95 -33.38 -5.60
C PRO A 68 19.19 -34.01 -6.25
N GLN A 69 19.18 -34.25 -7.56
CA GLN A 69 20.20 -35.02 -8.27
C GLN A 69 21.28 -34.15 -8.95
N GLY A 70 21.13 -32.82 -8.95
CA GLY A 70 22.10 -31.92 -9.58
C GLY A 70 21.57 -30.51 -9.74
N LEU A 71 22.47 -29.54 -9.92
CA LEU A 71 22.09 -28.16 -10.18
C LEU A 71 21.82 -27.96 -11.67
N ASP A 72 20.62 -27.50 -12.02
CA ASP A 72 20.36 -27.07 -13.39
C ASP A 72 21.14 -25.78 -13.74
N GLU A 73 21.28 -25.50 -15.03
CA GLU A 73 22.07 -24.35 -15.52
C GLU A 73 21.63 -23.02 -14.90
N LYS A 74 20.32 -22.84 -14.65
CA LYS A 74 19.78 -21.59 -14.09
C LYS A 74 20.11 -21.49 -12.60
N THR A 75 19.90 -22.56 -11.85
CA THR A 75 20.25 -22.61 -10.42
C THR A 75 21.75 -22.46 -10.22
N TRP A 76 22.56 -23.09 -11.07
CA TRP A 76 24.02 -22.94 -11.05
C TRP A 76 24.44 -21.49 -11.27
N ALA A 77 23.90 -20.83 -12.30
CA ALA A 77 24.22 -19.43 -12.59
C ALA A 77 23.78 -18.48 -11.45
N GLN A 78 22.62 -18.75 -10.85
CA GLN A 78 22.11 -18.01 -9.70
C GLN A 78 23.05 -18.13 -8.50
N LEU A 79 23.45 -19.35 -8.13
CA LEU A 79 24.39 -19.60 -7.03
C LEU A 79 25.76 -18.96 -7.31
N TYR A 80 26.28 -19.10 -8.54
CA TYR A 80 27.54 -18.47 -8.91
C TYR A 80 27.48 -16.93 -8.74
N SER A 81 26.34 -16.30 -9.07
CA SER A 81 26.14 -14.87 -8.85
C SER A 81 26.20 -14.47 -7.38
N TYR A 82 25.67 -15.30 -6.47
CA TYR A 82 25.72 -15.04 -5.03
C TYR A 82 27.14 -15.11 -4.48
N VAL A 83 27.99 -16.02 -5.01
CA VAL A 83 29.42 -16.04 -4.66
C VAL A 83 30.10 -14.72 -5.03
N GLN A 84 29.76 -14.13 -6.19
CA GLN A 84 30.31 -12.82 -6.61
C GLN A 84 29.83 -11.67 -5.70
N LEU A 85 28.64 -11.79 -5.11
CA LEU A 85 28.11 -10.87 -4.11
C LEU A 85 28.69 -11.10 -2.70
N GLY A 86 29.60 -12.07 -2.55
CA GLY A 86 30.30 -12.35 -1.29
C GLY A 86 29.63 -13.39 -0.40
N TRP A 87 28.60 -14.11 -0.87
CA TRP A 87 27.96 -15.16 -0.09
C TRP A 87 28.88 -16.37 0.00
N LYS A 88 29.02 -16.93 1.20
CA LYS A 88 29.98 -18.00 1.52
C LYS A 88 29.38 -19.15 2.29
N LYS A 89 28.49 -18.91 3.24
CA LYS A 89 27.99 -19.96 4.14
C LYS A 89 26.66 -20.51 3.63
N VAL A 90 26.63 -21.79 3.27
CA VAL A 90 25.43 -22.48 2.77
C VAL A 90 25.01 -23.52 3.80
N LEU A 91 23.72 -23.54 4.12
CA LEU A 91 23.11 -24.65 4.84
C LEU A 91 22.31 -25.53 3.87
N ILE A 92 22.74 -26.77 3.66
CA ILE A 92 21.93 -27.79 3.01
C ILE A 92 21.06 -28.47 4.06
N VAL A 93 19.75 -28.54 3.83
CA VAL A 93 18.82 -29.27 4.68
C VAL A 93 18.38 -30.56 4.00
N GLY A 94 18.49 -31.66 4.74
CA GLY A 94 18.23 -33.01 4.27
C GLY A 94 19.51 -33.85 4.13
N ASN A 95 19.35 -35.17 4.20
CA ASN A 95 20.44 -36.11 3.96
C ASN A 95 20.82 -36.14 2.46
N SER A 96 21.77 -37.01 2.08
CA SER A 96 22.22 -37.14 0.70
C SER A 96 21.17 -37.69 -0.27
N ASN A 97 20.05 -38.24 0.23
CA ASN A 97 18.94 -38.66 -0.63
C ASN A 97 18.00 -37.49 -0.95
N ALA A 98 17.92 -36.48 -0.07
CA ALA A 98 17.16 -35.26 -0.27
C ALA A 98 17.91 -34.26 -1.17
N VAL A 99 19.20 -34.04 -0.90
CA VAL A 99 20.07 -33.22 -1.76
C VAL A 99 21.38 -33.98 -1.92
N SER A 100 21.69 -34.40 -3.14
CA SER A 100 22.77 -35.34 -3.38
C SER A 100 24.14 -34.80 -3.00
N LYS A 101 25.11 -35.72 -2.89
CA LYS A 101 26.50 -35.35 -2.63
C LYS A 101 27.10 -34.59 -3.82
N GLU A 102 26.65 -34.89 -5.02
CA GLU A 102 27.08 -34.18 -6.24
C GLU A 102 26.71 -32.69 -6.16
N VAL A 103 25.51 -32.35 -5.70
CA VAL A 103 25.10 -30.95 -5.45
C VAL A 103 26.00 -30.28 -4.41
N GLU A 104 26.29 -30.97 -3.31
CA GLU A 104 27.20 -30.47 -2.27
C GLU A 104 28.62 -30.23 -2.80
N ASP A 105 29.16 -31.17 -3.58
CA ASP A 105 30.48 -31.07 -4.19
C ASP A 105 30.54 -29.91 -5.21
N GLU A 106 29.47 -29.64 -5.96
CA GLU A 106 29.38 -28.48 -6.84
C GLU A 106 29.39 -27.16 -6.07
N LEU A 107 28.66 -27.05 -4.97
CA LEU A 107 28.66 -25.87 -4.10
C LEU A 107 30.06 -25.62 -3.50
N LEU A 108 30.74 -26.67 -3.05
CA LEU A 108 32.12 -26.57 -2.56
C LEU A 108 33.08 -26.09 -3.66
N LYS A 109 32.95 -26.60 -4.90
CA LYS A 109 33.75 -26.15 -6.05
C LYS A 109 33.50 -24.68 -6.42
N MET A 110 32.30 -24.16 -6.19
CA MET A 110 32.00 -22.73 -6.36
C MET A 110 32.64 -21.85 -5.28
N GLY A 111 33.16 -22.43 -4.20
CA GLY A 111 33.82 -21.72 -3.10
C GLY A 111 32.90 -21.37 -1.93
N TYR A 112 31.78 -22.09 -1.78
CA TYR A 112 30.97 -22.06 -0.56
C TYR A 112 31.59 -22.90 0.56
N SER A 113 31.34 -22.50 1.80
CA SER A 113 31.44 -23.33 3.00
C SER A 113 30.07 -23.96 3.26
N VAL A 114 29.97 -25.28 3.11
CA VAL A 114 28.70 -26.01 3.22
C VAL A 114 28.58 -26.68 4.59
N THR A 115 27.46 -26.45 5.27
CA THR A 115 27.01 -27.27 6.40
C THR A 115 25.78 -28.05 5.96
N ARG A 116 25.69 -29.33 6.33
CA ARG A 116 24.52 -30.17 6.07
C ARG A 116 23.83 -30.55 7.37
N ILE A 117 22.52 -30.36 7.44
CA ILE A 117 21.67 -30.82 8.55
C ILE A 117 20.52 -31.65 7.97
N GLY A 118 20.49 -32.93 8.28
CA GLY A 118 19.43 -33.82 7.84
C GLY A 118 19.41 -35.13 8.61
N GLY A 119 18.21 -35.72 8.70
CA GLY A 119 17.98 -37.07 9.18
C GLY A 119 17.52 -38.00 8.07
N ASP A 120 17.32 -39.26 8.43
CA ASP A 120 16.74 -40.29 7.55
C ASP A 120 15.24 -40.11 7.36
N VAL A 121 14.59 -39.46 8.33
CA VAL A 121 13.16 -39.12 8.29
C VAL A 121 12.92 -37.64 8.57
N ARG A 122 11.78 -37.15 8.07
CA ARG A 122 11.34 -35.74 8.21
C ARG A 122 11.27 -35.25 9.66
N THR A 123 10.90 -36.12 10.60
CA THR A 123 10.82 -35.77 12.03
C THR A 123 12.20 -35.60 12.66
N GLU A 124 13.20 -36.36 12.21
CA GLU A 124 14.60 -36.22 12.62
C GLU A 124 15.23 -34.94 12.05
N THR A 125 15.02 -34.64 10.77
CA THR A 125 15.49 -33.37 10.18
C THR A 125 14.94 -32.16 10.94
N ALA A 126 13.63 -32.18 11.28
CA ALA A 126 13.01 -31.11 12.07
C ALA A 126 13.61 -31.00 13.48
N GLU A 127 13.87 -32.13 14.15
CA GLU A 127 14.54 -32.14 15.46
C GLU A 127 15.96 -31.57 15.40
N LYS A 128 16.78 -32.02 14.46
CA LYS A 128 18.16 -31.52 14.31
C LYS A 128 18.19 -30.02 14.01
N LEU A 129 17.31 -29.52 13.14
CA LEU A 129 17.21 -28.09 12.87
C LEU A 129 16.81 -27.30 14.12
N ALA A 130 15.78 -27.77 14.84
CA ALA A 130 15.31 -27.11 16.05
C ALA A 130 16.42 -27.01 17.09
N VAL A 131 17.15 -28.10 17.35
CA VAL A 131 18.25 -28.12 18.31
C VAL A 131 19.44 -27.26 17.84
N HIS A 132 19.75 -27.28 16.55
CA HIS A 132 20.85 -26.50 15.98
C HIS A 132 20.64 -24.99 16.13
N PHE A 133 19.41 -24.52 15.92
CA PHE A 133 19.08 -23.09 15.99
C PHE A 133 18.65 -22.61 17.37
N TYR A 134 18.27 -23.53 18.27
CA TYR A 134 17.91 -23.23 19.66
C TYR A 134 18.76 -24.05 20.65
N PRO A 135 20.10 -23.90 20.63
CA PRO A 135 21.00 -24.71 21.45
C PRO A 135 20.84 -24.48 22.96
N SER A 136 20.35 -23.31 23.35
CA SER A 136 20.03 -22.95 24.74
C SER A 136 18.61 -23.39 25.16
N GLY A 137 17.87 -24.03 24.25
CA GLY A 137 16.47 -24.38 24.42
C GLY A 137 15.50 -23.27 24.02
N SER A 138 14.21 -23.52 24.22
CA SER A 138 13.12 -22.57 23.94
C SER A 138 11.99 -22.75 24.94
N LYS A 139 11.35 -21.65 25.35
CA LYS A 139 10.19 -21.68 26.28
C LYS A 139 8.96 -22.37 25.67
N ALA A 140 8.84 -22.33 24.34
CA ALA A 140 7.76 -22.96 23.61
C ALA A 140 8.25 -23.64 22.32
N VAL A 141 7.53 -24.67 21.89
CA VAL A 141 7.80 -25.39 20.63
C VAL A 141 6.50 -25.51 19.85
N VAL A 142 6.58 -25.32 18.54
CA VAL A 142 5.48 -25.60 17.61
C VAL A 142 5.57 -27.05 17.15
N LEU A 143 4.49 -27.81 17.28
CA LEU A 143 4.38 -29.20 16.86
C LEU A 143 3.34 -29.34 15.76
N ALA A 144 3.73 -29.94 14.64
CA ALA A 144 2.84 -30.21 13.52
C ALA A 144 2.98 -31.62 12.97
N SER A 145 1.99 -32.04 12.20
CA SER A 145 2.03 -33.30 11.49
C SER A 145 3.03 -33.24 10.34
N ALA A 146 3.84 -34.27 10.23
CA ALA A 146 4.79 -34.43 9.15
C ALA A 146 4.10 -34.93 7.86
N LEU A 147 2.84 -35.38 7.93
CA LEU A 147 2.08 -35.94 6.81
C LEU A 147 0.96 -35.01 6.29
N ASP A 148 0.53 -34.04 7.10
CA ASP A 148 -0.46 -33.03 6.70
C ASP A 148 0.21 -31.69 6.38
N TYR A 149 0.43 -31.45 5.08
CA TYR A 149 1.24 -30.32 4.60
C TYR A 149 0.54 -28.98 4.83
N GLY A 150 -0.80 -28.96 4.88
CA GLY A 150 -1.57 -27.76 5.20
C GLY A 150 -1.35 -27.33 6.65
N SER A 151 -1.45 -28.30 7.59
CA SER A 151 -1.15 -28.04 9.01
C SER A 151 0.32 -27.67 9.21
N ALA A 152 1.25 -28.36 8.53
CA ALA A 152 2.68 -28.05 8.61
C ALA A 152 2.99 -26.64 8.10
N LEU A 153 2.38 -26.19 6.99
CA LEU A 153 2.57 -24.85 6.46
C LEU A 153 2.02 -23.78 7.43
N ALA A 154 0.84 -23.99 7.99
CA ALA A 154 0.26 -23.09 8.99
C ALA A 154 1.13 -23.01 10.26
N ALA A 155 1.63 -24.16 10.71
CA ALA A 155 2.55 -24.26 11.84
C ALA A 155 3.87 -23.55 11.58
N SER A 156 4.43 -23.72 10.39
CA SER A 156 5.67 -23.08 9.94
C SER A 156 5.52 -21.56 9.95
N LYS A 157 4.42 -21.02 9.39
CA LYS A 157 4.13 -19.58 9.48
C LYS A 157 3.98 -19.09 10.92
N PHE A 158 3.32 -19.87 11.79
CA PHE A 158 3.20 -19.52 13.20
C PHE A 158 4.59 -19.50 13.88
N ALA A 159 5.42 -20.51 13.65
CA ALA A 159 6.77 -20.59 14.18
C ALA A 159 7.67 -19.45 13.68
N MET A 160 7.52 -19.03 12.42
CA MET A 160 8.21 -17.86 11.85
C MET A 160 7.81 -16.55 12.57
N GLU A 161 6.52 -16.35 12.81
CA GLU A 161 6.00 -15.10 13.40
C GLU A 161 6.44 -14.93 14.86
N TYR A 162 6.50 -16.03 15.61
CA TYR A 162 6.83 -16.03 17.02
C TYR A 162 8.28 -16.46 17.33
N GLU A 163 9.10 -16.66 16.29
CA GLU A 163 10.49 -17.09 16.41
C GLU A 163 10.64 -18.32 17.33
N LEU A 164 9.86 -19.36 17.04
CA LEU A 164 9.83 -20.61 17.80
C LEU A 164 10.45 -21.77 17.01
N PRO A 165 11.10 -22.74 17.69
CA PRO A 165 11.47 -23.99 17.06
C PRO A 165 10.22 -24.77 16.62
N MET A 166 10.34 -25.43 15.47
CA MET A 166 9.30 -26.27 14.91
C MET A 166 9.75 -27.73 14.89
N LEU A 167 8.96 -28.60 15.50
CA LEU A 167 9.11 -30.05 15.43
C LEU A 167 7.99 -30.66 14.59
N LEU A 168 8.29 -31.82 14.00
CA LEU A 168 7.35 -32.63 13.25
C LEU A 168 7.11 -33.97 13.95
N THR A 169 5.88 -34.47 13.84
CA THR A 169 5.51 -35.80 14.35
C THR A 169 4.52 -36.51 13.41
N LEU A 170 4.21 -37.78 13.67
CA LEU A 170 3.18 -38.53 12.95
C LEU A 170 1.80 -38.31 13.58
N GLU A 171 0.74 -38.64 12.84
CA GLU A 171 -0.64 -38.37 13.23
C GLU A 171 -1.03 -39.04 14.56
N ASN A 172 -0.69 -40.32 14.71
CA ASN A 172 -1.12 -41.14 15.84
C ASN A 172 0.01 -41.51 16.80
N ASP A 173 1.24 -41.10 16.49
CA ASP A 173 2.42 -41.38 17.31
C ASP A 173 3.28 -40.13 17.48
N LEU A 174 3.61 -39.83 18.73
CA LEU A 174 4.59 -38.82 19.07
C LEU A 174 5.97 -39.42 18.79
N SER A 175 6.53 -39.06 17.64
CA SER A 175 7.80 -39.58 17.12
C SER A 175 8.92 -39.45 18.15
N GLU A 176 9.81 -40.44 18.20
CA GLU A 176 10.99 -40.40 19.07
C GLU A 176 11.86 -39.15 18.84
N HIS A 177 11.95 -38.65 17.61
CA HIS A 177 12.65 -37.40 17.30
C HIS A 177 11.91 -36.18 17.86
N ALA A 178 10.58 -36.15 17.83
CA ALA A 178 9.83 -35.08 18.50
C ALA A 178 10.08 -35.12 20.03
N ILE A 179 10.14 -36.30 20.63
CA ILE A 179 10.46 -36.47 22.06
C ILE A 179 11.89 -36.00 22.36
N ALA A 180 12.87 -36.39 21.54
CA ALA A 180 14.26 -35.95 21.68
C ALA A 180 14.39 -34.44 21.55
N GLY A 181 13.74 -33.85 20.55
CA GLY A 181 13.67 -32.40 20.35
C GLY A 181 13.08 -31.69 21.57
N LEU A 182 11.95 -32.16 22.10
CA LEU A 182 11.36 -31.59 23.32
C LEU A 182 12.30 -31.70 24.53
N SER A 183 13.00 -32.83 24.68
CA SER A 183 13.97 -33.04 25.78
C SER A 183 15.16 -32.08 25.69
N ASN A 184 15.70 -31.84 24.49
CA ASN A 184 16.81 -30.92 24.26
C ASN A 184 16.38 -29.45 24.40
N LEU A 185 15.20 -29.11 23.85
CA LEU A 185 14.68 -27.74 23.83
C LEU A 185 14.11 -27.31 25.18
N LYS A 186 13.69 -28.26 26.02
CA LYS A 186 13.13 -28.05 27.38
C LYS A 186 12.01 -26.99 27.42
N PRO A 187 10.98 -27.07 26.55
CA PRO A 187 9.89 -26.11 26.57
C PRO A 187 8.95 -26.34 27.75
N ASN A 188 8.29 -25.26 28.17
CA ASN A 188 7.15 -25.36 29.08
C ASN A 188 5.85 -25.59 28.30
N LEU A 189 5.76 -25.05 27.08
CA LEU A 189 4.56 -25.05 26.23
C LEU A 189 4.81 -25.74 24.89
N VAL A 190 3.93 -26.66 24.52
CA VAL A 190 3.87 -27.26 23.18
C VAL A 190 2.62 -26.78 22.46
N ILE A 191 2.82 -26.06 21.36
CA ILE A 191 1.74 -25.50 20.53
C ILE A 191 1.47 -26.48 19.39
N ILE A 192 0.35 -27.19 19.45
CA ILE A 192 -0.09 -28.12 18.42
C ILE A 192 -0.85 -27.34 17.36
N VAL A 193 -0.49 -27.49 16.09
CA VAL A 193 -1.13 -26.73 15.00
C VAL A 193 -1.78 -27.65 13.98
N GLY A 194 -3.03 -27.34 13.67
CA GLY A 194 -3.83 -27.97 12.63
C GLY A 194 -4.49 -29.28 13.05
N THR A 195 -4.92 -30.06 12.06
CA THR A 195 -5.78 -31.24 12.26
C THR A 195 -5.07 -32.58 12.04
N GLY A 196 -3.84 -32.58 11.52
CA GLY A 196 -3.09 -33.80 11.21
C GLY A 196 -2.46 -34.54 12.40
N ILE A 197 -2.84 -34.20 13.64
CA ILE A 197 -2.36 -34.80 14.89
C ILE A 197 -3.58 -35.27 15.70
N ASN A 198 -3.51 -36.47 16.29
CA ASN A 198 -4.57 -37.02 17.11
C ASN A 198 -4.51 -36.49 18.56
N GLN A 199 -5.66 -36.41 19.23
CA GLN A 199 -5.78 -36.00 20.63
C GLN A 199 -5.03 -36.92 21.61
N THR A 200 -4.75 -38.16 21.22
CA THR A 200 -3.87 -39.05 21.98
C THR A 200 -2.48 -38.46 22.17
N ILE A 201 -1.94 -37.72 21.19
CA ILE A 201 -0.63 -37.04 21.30
C ILE A 201 -0.70 -35.89 22.31
N GLU A 202 -1.75 -35.06 22.26
CA GLU A 202 -1.95 -33.99 23.26
C GLU A 202 -1.97 -34.58 24.69
N THR A 203 -2.66 -35.71 24.86
CA THR A 203 -2.74 -36.41 26.16
C THR A 203 -1.36 -36.94 26.59
N LYS A 204 -0.59 -37.54 25.67
CA LYS A 204 0.79 -37.99 25.93
C LYS A 204 1.70 -36.83 26.35
N LEU A 205 1.62 -35.68 25.67
CA LEU A 205 2.38 -34.48 26.01
C LEU A 205 2.05 -33.95 27.41
N LYS A 206 0.76 -33.89 27.77
CA LYS A 206 0.32 -33.50 29.13
C LYS A 206 0.83 -34.46 30.20
N ASN A 207 0.78 -35.77 29.94
CA ASN A 207 1.29 -36.78 30.86
C ASN A 207 2.81 -36.70 31.04
N MET A 208 3.53 -36.19 30.04
CA MET A 208 4.97 -35.88 30.13
C MET A 208 5.26 -34.57 30.87
N GLY A 209 4.25 -33.82 31.29
CA GLY A 209 4.38 -32.59 32.08
C GLY A 209 4.37 -31.29 31.28
N TYR A 210 4.13 -31.33 29.97
CA TYR A 210 4.07 -30.12 29.14
C TYR A 210 2.70 -29.44 29.21
N GLN A 211 2.70 -28.11 29.19
CA GLN A 211 1.48 -27.36 28.84
C GLN A 211 1.24 -27.50 27.34
N THR A 212 -0.02 -27.60 26.93
CA THR A 212 -0.37 -27.70 25.51
C THR A 212 -1.38 -26.65 25.11
N TYR A 213 -1.23 -26.10 23.91
CA TYR A 213 -2.22 -25.23 23.29
C TYR A 213 -2.45 -25.69 21.85
N TRP A 214 -3.71 -25.85 21.45
CA TRP A 214 -4.04 -26.42 20.13
C TRP A 214 -4.73 -25.40 19.23
N LEU A 215 -4.03 -24.98 18.19
CA LEU A 215 -4.52 -24.10 17.14
C LEU A 215 -5.15 -24.90 16.00
N GLY A 216 -6.38 -24.56 15.61
CA GLY A 216 -7.04 -25.19 14.45
C GLY A 216 -7.66 -26.57 14.71
N ARG A 217 -7.90 -26.92 15.97
CA ARG A 217 -8.60 -28.17 16.37
C ARG A 217 -10.00 -28.29 15.75
N THR A 218 -10.67 -27.17 15.60
CA THR A 218 -11.93 -27.02 14.87
C THR A 218 -11.73 -25.85 13.91
N VAL A 219 -11.74 -26.12 12.61
CA VAL A 219 -11.78 -25.05 11.61
C VAL A 219 -13.19 -24.49 11.63
N GLU A 220 -13.47 -23.52 12.50
CA GLU A 220 -14.62 -22.66 12.28
C GLU A 220 -14.38 -21.97 10.93
N LYS A 221 -15.28 -22.21 9.97
CA LYS A 221 -15.21 -21.49 8.70
C LYS A 221 -15.21 -19.99 9.06
N PRO A 222 -14.23 -19.20 8.56
CA PRO A 222 -14.27 -17.77 8.80
C PRO A 222 -15.67 -17.28 8.37
N PRO A 223 -16.31 -16.39 9.15
CA PRO A 223 -17.60 -15.84 8.74
C PRO A 223 -17.43 -15.31 7.33
N VAL A 224 -18.24 -15.81 6.40
CA VAL A 224 -18.20 -15.31 5.02
C VAL A 224 -18.61 -13.86 5.10
N SER A 225 -17.63 -12.95 5.06
CA SER A 225 -17.90 -11.53 4.89
C SER A 225 -18.65 -11.42 3.56
N PRO A 226 -19.88 -10.90 3.53
CA PRO A 226 -20.54 -10.58 2.27
C PRO A 226 -19.56 -9.75 1.43
N PRO A 227 -19.51 -9.92 0.10
CA PRO A 227 -18.70 -9.07 -0.75
C PRO A 227 -18.96 -7.62 -0.36
N GLU A 228 -17.88 -6.86 -0.14
CA GLU A 228 -17.94 -5.50 0.35
C GLU A 228 -18.72 -4.67 -0.67
N GLU A 229 -20.01 -4.41 -0.40
CA GLU A 229 -20.83 -3.62 -1.30
C GLU A 229 -20.22 -2.21 -1.36
N PRO A 230 -19.93 -1.68 -2.55
CA PRO A 230 -19.40 -0.33 -2.68
C PRO A 230 -20.35 0.63 -1.96
N SER A 231 -19.78 1.47 -1.09
CA SER A 231 -20.58 2.40 -0.29
C SER A 231 -21.54 3.19 -1.20
N PRO A 232 -22.78 3.48 -0.78
CA PRO A 232 -23.74 4.24 -1.59
C PRO A 232 -23.16 5.57 -2.10
N TYR A 233 -22.22 6.14 -1.34
CA TYR A 233 -21.53 7.39 -1.63
C TYR A 233 -20.50 7.28 -2.76
N THR A 234 -19.96 6.09 -3.05
CA THR A 234 -18.99 5.89 -4.13
C THR A 234 -19.61 6.24 -5.49
N TYR A 235 -20.84 5.79 -5.75
CA TYR A 235 -21.56 6.12 -6.98
C TYR A 235 -22.04 7.57 -7.00
N SER A 236 -22.44 8.13 -5.86
CA SER A 236 -22.84 9.54 -5.76
C SER A 236 -21.66 10.48 -6.03
N PHE A 237 -20.46 10.14 -5.56
CA PHE A 237 -19.26 10.95 -5.75
C PHE A 237 -18.81 10.96 -7.22
N ILE A 238 -18.80 9.79 -7.88
CA ILE A 238 -18.51 9.67 -9.32
C ILE A 238 -19.54 10.45 -10.15
N GLY A 239 -20.83 10.33 -9.81
CA GLY A 239 -21.90 11.07 -10.46
C GLY A 239 -21.77 12.59 -10.30
N ALA A 240 -21.40 13.06 -9.10
CA ALA A 240 -21.19 14.49 -8.83
C ALA A 240 -20.01 15.06 -9.64
N ILE A 241 -18.91 14.31 -9.76
CA ILE A 241 -17.76 14.72 -10.57
C ILE A 241 -18.15 14.81 -12.05
N LEU A 242 -18.82 13.79 -12.59
CA LEU A 242 -19.31 13.79 -13.98
C LEU A 242 -20.27 14.97 -14.25
N ALA A 243 -21.16 15.25 -13.32
CA ALA A 243 -22.08 16.38 -13.42
C ALA A 243 -21.33 17.72 -13.46
N LEU A 244 -20.30 17.90 -12.64
CA LEU A 244 -19.45 19.10 -12.66
C LEU A 244 -18.64 19.24 -13.95
N VAL A 245 -18.07 18.14 -14.44
CA VAL A 245 -17.31 18.11 -15.71
C VAL A 245 -18.18 18.52 -16.90
N ILE A 246 -19.49 18.25 -16.87
CA ILE A 246 -20.43 18.66 -17.92
C ILE A 246 -20.97 20.08 -17.67
N ALA A 247 -21.35 20.39 -16.43
CA ALA A 247 -22.01 21.65 -16.10
C ALA A 247 -21.07 22.85 -16.23
N VAL A 248 -19.82 22.74 -15.80
CA VAL A 248 -18.86 23.85 -15.81
C VAL A 248 -18.57 24.35 -17.24
N PRO A 249 -18.23 23.50 -18.23
CA PRO A 249 -18.04 23.95 -19.61
C PRO A 249 -19.30 24.56 -20.23
N VAL A 250 -20.48 24.01 -19.94
CA VAL A 250 -21.75 24.56 -20.44
C VAL A 250 -21.99 25.95 -19.86
N VAL A 251 -21.84 26.12 -18.54
CA VAL A 251 -21.99 27.44 -17.89
C VAL A 251 -20.97 28.44 -18.44
N LEU A 252 -19.70 28.04 -18.60
CA LEU A 252 -18.66 28.89 -19.17
C LEU A 252 -18.95 29.27 -20.63
N TYR A 253 -19.46 28.33 -21.43
CA TYR A 253 -19.87 28.60 -22.82
C TYR A 253 -21.01 29.62 -22.89
N TRP A 254 -22.06 29.46 -22.07
CA TRP A 254 -23.17 30.40 -22.02
C TRP A 254 -22.77 31.76 -21.45
N ALA A 255 -21.93 31.79 -20.42
CA ALA A 255 -21.36 33.02 -19.87
C ALA A 255 -20.55 33.77 -20.92
N LYS A 256 -19.69 33.07 -21.67
CA LYS A 256 -18.93 33.64 -22.78
C LYS A 256 -19.86 34.17 -23.87
N LYS A 257 -20.84 33.38 -24.31
CA LYS A 257 -21.82 33.78 -25.34
C LYS A 257 -22.60 35.04 -24.95
N LYS A 258 -23.04 35.15 -23.69
CA LYS A 258 -23.74 36.33 -23.16
C LYS A 258 -22.85 37.57 -23.12
N TRP A 259 -21.55 37.41 -22.89
CA TRP A 259 -20.59 38.52 -22.89
C TRP A 259 -20.31 39.06 -24.29
N TYR A 260 -20.17 38.18 -25.29
CA TYR A 260 -19.96 38.58 -26.69
C TYR A 260 -21.18 39.27 -27.32
N SER A 261 -22.41 38.98 -26.87
CA SER A 261 -23.60 39.63 -27.44
C SER A 261 -23.77 41.11 -27.07
N HIS A 262 -22.95 41.64 -26.15
CA HIS A 262 -23.03 43.03 -25.69
C HIS A 262 -22.04 43.98 -26.37
N LYS A 263 -21.11 43.47 -27.19
CA LYS A 263 -20.14 44.27 -27.95
C LYS A 263 -20.41 44.14 -29.44
N ILE A 264 -20.71 45.24 -30.12
CA ILE A 264 -20.90 45.27 -31.57
C ILE A 264 -19.68 45.90 -32.22
N PRO A 265 -19.07 45.27 -33.24
CA PRO A 265 -17.96 45.85 -34.00
C PRO A 265 -18.40 47.15 -34.71
N VAL A 266 -17.56 48.17 -34.71
CA VAL A 266 -17.86 49.50 -35.29
C VAL A 266 -18.07 49.43 -36.81
N GLU A 267 -17.63 48.35 -37.45
CA GLU A 267 -17.73 48.06 -38.88
C GLU A 267 -19.17 47.91 -39.37
N VAL A 268 -20.14 47.69 -38.47
CA VAL A 268 -21.58 47.59 -38.81
C VAL A 268 -22.23 48.98 -39.04
N LEU A 269 -21.51 50.06 -38.72
CA LEU A 269 -21.95 51.44 -38.91
C LEU A 269 -21.42 52.05 -40.21
N THR A 270 -22.32 52.69 -40.96
CA THR A 270 -21.94 53.58 -42.06
C THR A 270 -21.23 54.83 -41.53
N GLU A 271 -20.47 55.52 -42.38
CA GLU A 271 -19.70 56.72 -42.01
C GLU A 271 -20.57 57.81 -41.35
N LYS A 272 -21.80 58.00 -41.86
CA LYS A 272 -22.76 58.97 -41.31
C LYS A 272 -23.36 58.53 -39.97
N GLU A 273 -23.66 57.25 -39.82
CA GLU A 273 -24.14 56.69 -38.55
C GLU A 273 -23.08 56.79 -37.44
N ARG A 274 -21.80 56.60 -37.80
CA ARG A 274 -20.68 56.71 -36.86
C ARG A 274 -20.57 58.09 -36.24
N ILE A 275 -20.79 59.16 -37.02
CA ILE A 275 -20.73 60.54 -36.52
C ILE A 275 -21.86 60.79 -35.51
N VAL A 276 -23.07 60.30 -35.78
CA VAL A 276 -24.21 60.41 -34.84
C VAL A 276 -23.97 59.58 -33.57
N VAL A 277 -23.45 58.36 -33.71
CA VAL A 277 -23.11 57.50 -32.57
C VAL A 277 -21.98 58.10 -31.72
N LYS A 278 -20.96 58.70 -32.35
CA LYS A 278 -19.88 59.40 -31.65
C LYS A 278 -20.40 60.57 -30.84
N ALA A 279 -21.26 61.41 -31.42
CA ALA A 279 -21.90 62.51 -30.72
C ALA A 279 -22.75 62.04 -29.52
N LEU A 280 -23.43 60.89 -29.65
CA LEU A 280 -24.16 60.28 -28.53
C LEU A 280 -23.24 59.81 -27.41
N ILE A 281 -22.08 59.22 -27.74
CA ILE A 281 -21.09 58.73 -26.76
C ILE A 281 -20.43 59.90 -26.02
N GLU A 282 -20.04 60.96 -26.73
CA GLU A 282 -19.41 62.16 -26.17
C GLU A 282 -20.31 62.88 -25.15
N GLN A 283 -21.64 62.75 -25.31
CA GLN A 283 -22.63 63.29 -24.39
C GLN A 283 -23.10 62.28 -23.33
N GLY A 284 -22.33 61.21 -23.08
CA GLY A 284 -22.62 60.23 -22.01
C GLY A 284 -23.70 59.20 -22.37
N GLY A 285 -23.94 58.98 -23.66
CA GLY A 285 -24.81 57.92 -24.19
C GLY A 285 -26.30 58.26 -24.24
N LYS A 286 -26.70 59.51 -23.94
CA LYS A 286 -28.09 59.99 -23.96
C LYS A 286 -28.16 61.45 -24.39
N VAL A 287 -28.89 61.76 -25.46
CA VAL A 287 -29.05 63.12 -25.99
C VAL A 287 -30.48 63.34 -26.48
N LYS A 288 -31.00 64.57 -26.39
CA LYS A 288 -32.28 64.87 -27.06
C LYS A 288 -32.09 64.93 -28.56
N GLN A 289 -33.02 64.36 -29.31
CA GLN A 289 -33.00 64.31 -30.77
C GLN A 289 -32.95 65.71 -31.41
N GLU A 290 -33.43 66.73 -30.71
CA GLU A 290 -33.39 68.13 -31.15
C GLU A 290 -31.98 68.75 -31.14
N ASP A 291 -31.08 68.25 -30.30
CA ASP A 291 -29.69 68.75 -30.13
C ASP A 291 -28.70 68.05 -31.07
N LEU A 292 -29.04 66.86 -31.57
CA LEU A 292 -28.20 66.06 -32.47
C LEU A 292 -27.83 66.75 -33.80
N PRO A 293 -28.70 67.54 -34.47
CA PRO A 293 -28.32 68.32 -35.64
C PRO A 293 -27.13 69.25 -35.40
N ASP A 294 -27.11 69.93 -34.26
CA ASP A 294 -26.07 70.91 -33.90
C ASP A 294 -24.76 70.19 -33.54
N LEU A 295 -24.84 69.01 -32.93
CA LEU A 295 -23.68 68.18 -32.59
C LEU A 295 -23.06 67.42 -33.77
N THR A 296 -23.85 67.12 -34.81
CA THR A 296 -23.41 66.27 -35.94
C THR A 296 -23.22 67.04 -37.24
N GLY A 297 -23.69 68.29 -37.32
CA GLY A 297 -23.68 69.10 -38.54
C GLY A 297 -24.68 68.65 -39.61
N TYR A 298 -25.59 67.74 -39.27
CA TYR A 298 -26.59 67.19 -40.19
C TYR A 298 -27.94 67.89 -40.08
N SER A 299 -28.69 67.91 -41.19
CA SER A 299 -30.05 68.44 -41.19
C SER A 299 -31.00 67.60 -40.31
N ARG A 300 -32.04 68.23 -39.72
CA ARG A 300 -33.05 67.52 -38.91
C ARG A 300 -33.66 66.29 -39.60
N PRO A 301 -34.01 66.32 -40.90
CA PRO A 301 -34.46 65.12 -41.63
C PRO A 301 -33.40 64.02 -41.71
N THR A 302 -32.13 64.37 -41.93
CA THR A 302 -31.01 63.42 -42.01
C THR A 302 -30.77 62.73 -40.67
N VAL A 303 -30.74 63.49 -39.57
CA VAL A 303 -30.61 62.96 -38.21
C VAL A 303 -31.76 62.01 -37.89
N SER A 304 -33.01 62.38 -38.21
CA SER A 304 -34.17 61.52 -37.99
C SER A 304 -34.06 60.19 -38.75
N ARG A 305 -33.61 60.22 -40.01
CA ARG A 305 -33.40 59.01 -40.82
C ARG A 305 -32.28 58.12 -40.26
N ILE A 306 -31.17 58.71 -39.83
CA ILE A 306 -30.04 57.96 -39.23
C ILE A 306 -30.48 57.30 -37.92
N ILE A 307 -31.24 58.00 -37.07
CA ILE A 307 -31.74 57.43 -35.82
C ILE A 307 -32.71 56.28 -36.09
N GLN A 308 -33.57 56.37 -37.11
CA GLN A 308 -34.45 55.26 -37.50
C GLN A 308 -33.66 54.03 -37.96
N GLU A 309 -32.58 54.21 -38.72
CA GLU A 309 -31.71 53.08 -39.11
C GLU A 309 -30.95 52.50 -37.91
N LEU A 310 -30.44 53.34 -37.01
CA LEU A 310 -29.79 52.90 -35.77
C LEU A 310 -30.76 52.17 -34.81
N GLU A 311 -32.02 52.59 -34.76
CA GLU A 311 -33.08 51.96 -33.98
C GLU A 311 -33.48 50.61 -34.61
N LYS A 312 -33.57 50.54 -35.95
CA LYS A 312 -33.77 49.29 -36.69
C LYS A 312 -32.62 48.30 -36.47
N LYS A 313 -31.38 48.79 -36.32
CA LYS A 313 -30.20 48.01 -35.93
C LYS A 313 -30.14 47.69 -34.42
N GLN A 314 -31.14 48.13 -33.63
CA GLN A 314 -31.21 47.96 -32.17
C GLN A 314 -29.99 48.53 -31.42
N LEU A 315 -29.43 49.62 -31.93
CA LEU A 315 -28.28 50.31 -31.34
C LEU A 315 -28.70 51.47 -30.45
N VAL A 316 -29.83 52.10 -30.79
CA VAL A 316 -30.41 53.20 -30.02
C VAL A 316 -31.88 52.96 -29.73
N GLU A 317 -32.34 53.47 -28.60
CA GLU A 317 -33.74 53.53 -28.20
C GLU A 317 -34.19 54.98 -28.13
N ARG A 318 -35.43 55.26 -28.53
CA ARG A 318 -36.05 56.58 -28.40
C ARG A 318 -37.11 56.56 -27.31
N GLU A 319 -36.96 57.46 -26.36
CA GLU A 319 -37.96 57.71 -25.31
C GLU A 319 -38.61 59.06 -25.57
N LYS A 320 -39.95 59.11 -25.66
CA LYS A 320 -40.67 60.35 -25.94
C LYS A 320 -40.68 61.23 -24.69
N VAL A 321 -40.14 62.44 -24.79
CA VAL A 321 -40.12 63.42 -23.70
C VAL A 321 -40.65 64.76 -24.22
N GLY A 322 -41.89 65.08 -23.83
CA GLY A 322 -42.57 66.29 -24.28
C GLY A 322 -42.83 66.29 -25.79
N LYS A 323 -42.25 67.27 -26.50
CA LYS A 323 -42.36 67.44 -27.96
C LYS A 323 -41.21 66.79 -28.76
N THR A 324 -40.22 66.21 -28.07
CA THR A 324 -39.03 65.61 -28.69
C THR A 324 -38.80 64.18 -28.17
N PHE A 325 -37.76 63.52 -28.66
CA PHE A 325 -37.32 62.21 -28.21
C PHE A 325 -35.95 62.32 -27.56
N ILE A 326 -35.70 61.57 -26.48
CA ILE A 326 -34.35 61.30 -25.99
C ILE A 326 -33.87 60.04 -26.70
N VAL A 327 -32.71 60.14 -27.35
CA VAL A 327 -32.03 59.01 -27.98
C VAL A 327 -31.00 58.47 -26.99
N LYS A 328 -31.09 57.18 -26.68
CA LYS A 328 -30.21 56.49 -25.73
C LYS A 328 -29.50 55.34 -26.43
N LEU A 329 -28.19 55.20 -26.22
CA LEU A 329 -27.45 54.01 -26.65
C LEU A 329 -27.82 52.79 -25.79
N VAL A 330 -28.15 51.68 -26.45
CA VAL A 330 -28.62 50.44 -25.80
C VAL A 330 -27.48 49.46 -25.55
N LYS A 331 -26.40 49.57 -26.34
CA LYS A 331 -25.24 48.66 -26.29
C LYS A 331 -23.94 49.48 -26.21
N GLU A 332 -22.93 48.93 -25.54
CA GLU A 332 -21.59 49.51 -25.53
C GLU A 332 -20.91 49.27 -26.87
N ILE A 333 -20.44 50.35 -27.49
CA ILE A 333 -19.75 50.32 -28.78
C ILE A 333 -18.26 50.55 -28.51
N ASP A 334 -17.42 49.60 -28.89
CA ASP A 334 -15.98 49.66 -28.65
C ASP A 334 -15.31 50.54 -29.73
N LEU A 335 -15.09 51.81 -29.42
CA LEU A 335 -14.46 52.77 -30.35
C LEU A 335 -12.92 52.67 -30.41
N ARG A 336 -12.30 51.61 -29.85
CA ARG A 336 -10.83 51.52 -29.70
C ARG A 336 -10.04 51.29 -30.99
N GLU A 337 -10.69 51.20 -32.15
CA GLU A 337 -10.01 51.16 -33.45
C GLU A 337 -10.30 52.43 -34.26
N TYR A 338 -9.69 53.54 -33.83
CA TYR A 338 -9.26 54.66 -34.69
C TYR A 338 -7.99 55.30 -34.13
#